data_AF-A0A9N8J2W8-F1
#
_entry.id   AF-A0A9N8J2W8-F1
#
_cell.length_a   1.000
_cell.length_b   1.000
_cell.length_c   1.000
_cell.angle_alpha   90.00
_cell.angle_beta   90.00
_cell.angle_gamma   90.00
#
_symmetry.space_group_name_H-M   'P 1'
#
loop_
_entity.id
_entity.type
_entity.pdbx_description
1 polymer ?
#
loop_
_entity_poly.entity_id
_entity_poly.type
_entity_poly.pdbx_seq_one_letter_code
_entity_poly.pdbx_strand_id
1 'polypeptide(L)'
;MRFFDFLLKTKSSKSKDFITPSFSSSVEKAILFIDSSEKSLDGDTLFEKLSEICENNFEAQEIYLFLPIAFVRLFLPKVNWSYTYNEIDSNGKETKKAFENTESYQIILQVSEKHFQKLSRETIIKIAGRSAEFNVMNQLLLDNKNAKPEDIKLSETTIIR
;
A
#
# COMPACT_ATOMS: atom_id res chain seq x y z
N MET A 1 14.42 -2.45 15.60
CA MET A 1 13.39 -2.83 16.60
C MET A 1 12.43 -1.70 16.98
N ARG A 2 12.45 -0.50 16.37
CA ARG A 2 11.59 0.63 16.80
C ARG A 2 10.29 0.83 15.98
N PHE A 3 10.19 0.25 14.78
CA PHE A 3 9.07 0.47 13.85
C PHE A 3 7.80 -0.31 14.18
N PHE A 4 7.91 -1.61 14.46
CA PHE A 4 6.77 -2.40 14.96
C PHE A 4 6.27 -1.85 16.30
N ASP A 5 7.19 -1.38 17.14
CA ASP A 5 6.84 -0.66 18.37
C ASP A 5 6.10 0.65 18.08
N PHE A 6 6.26 1.31 16.92
CA PHE A 6 5.51 2.53 16.59
C PHE A 6 4.10 2.23 16.09
N LEU A 7 3.96 1.22 15.20
CA LEU A 7 2.65 0.73 14.75
C LEU A 7 1.81 0.22 15.93
N LEU A 8 2.43 -0.42 16.93
CA LEU A 8 1.75 -0.93 18.12
C LEU A 8 1.58 0.10 19.27
N LYS A 9 2.15 1.31 19.15
CA LYS A 9 2.24 2.31 20.23
C LYS A 9 1.60 3.63 19.85
N THR A 10 0.55 3.60 19.05
CA THR A 10 -0.38 4.71 18.84
C THR A 10 -1.25 4.94 20.09
N LYS A 11 -0.58 5.22 21.21
CA LYS A 11 -1.23 5.71 22.43
C LYS A 11 -1.52 7.20 22.23
N SER A 12 -2.80 7.49 21.98
CA SER A 12 -3.46 8.80 22.13
C SER A 12 -2.74 10.03 21.57
N SER A 13 -3.00 10.33 20.31
CA SER A 13 -3.07 11.72 19.84
C SER A 13 -4.44 11.88 19.18
N LYS A 14 -5.26 12.82 19.67
CA LYS A 14 -6.55 13.19 19.06
C LYS A 14 -6.36 13.94 17.73
N SER A 15 -5.45 13.51 16.86
CA SER A 15 -5.59 13.84 15.43
C SER A 15 -6.70 12.94 14.93
N LYS A 16 -7.84 13.51 14.50
CA LYS A 16 -8.81 12.71 13.77
C LYS A 16 -8.08 12.06 12.58
N ASP A 17 -8.37 10.80 12.30
CA ASP A 17 -8.00 10.23 11.01
C ASP A 17 -8.79 11.00 9.95
N PHE A 18 -8.12 11.80 9.13
CA PHE A 18 -8.76 12.56 8.07
C PHE A 18 -7.87 12.66 6.85
N ILE A 19 -8.51 12.68 5.69
CA ILE A 19 -7.89 12.92 4.40
C ILE A 19 -8.01 14.41 4.09
N THR A 20 -6.89 15.03 3.75
CA THR A 20 -6.81 16.44 3.40
C THR A 20 -7.11 16.64 1.91
N PRO A 21 -7.50 17.85 1.48
CA PRO A 21 -7.63 18.16 0.07
C PRO A 21 -6.33 18.01 -0.73
N SER A 22 -5.16 18.06 -0.07
CA SER A 22 -3.85 17.95 -0.71
C SER A 22 -3.36 16.50 -0.83
N PHE A 23 -4.10 15.52 -0.29
CA PHE A 23 -3.67 14.12 -0.25
C PHE A 23 -3.28 13.55 -1.61
N SER A 24 -4.03 13.86 -2.67
CA SER A 24 -3.67 13.44 -4.04
C SER A 24 -2.28 13.94 -4.48
N SER A 25 -1.92 15.17 -4.11
CA SER A 25 -0.58 15.72 -4.36
C SER A 25 0.48 14.99 -3.52
N SER A 26 0.16 14.60 -2.29
CA SER A 26 1.04 13.81 -1.44
C SER A 26 1.32 12.42 -2.03
N VAL A 27 0.30 11.76 -2.59
CA VAL A 27 0.47 10.49 -3.32
C VAL A 27 1.37 10.67 -4.55
N GLU A 28 1.17 11.72 -5.34
CA GLU A 28 2.00 12.03 -6.51
C GLU A 28 3.47 12.25 -6.12
N LYS A 29 3.72 13.04 -5.07
CA LYS A 29 5.06 13.26 -4.51
C LYS A 29 5.70 11.96 -4.01
N ALA A 30 4.93 11.08 -3.35
CA ALA A 30 5.42 9.80 -2.89
C ALA A 30 5.86 8.89 -4.04
N ILE A 31 5.05 8.81 -5.11
CA ILE A 31 5.41 8.05 -6.32
C ILE A 31 6.69 8.61 -6.96
N LEU A 32 6.78 9.93 -7.13
CA LEU A 32 7.96 10.58 -7.71
C LEU A 32 9.22 10.38 -6.86
N PHE A 33 9.09 10.42 -5.53
CA PHE A 33 10.19 10.14 -4.62
C PHE A 33 10.70 8.71 -4.81
N ILE A 34 9.81 7.70 -4.84
CA ILE A 34 10.19 6.30 -5.05
C ILE A 34 10.83 6.11 -6.44
N ASP A 35 10.27 6.74 -7.47
CA ASP A 35 10.80 6.68 -8.84
C ASP A 35 12.24 7.25 -8.93
N SER A 36 12.49 8.39 -8.28
CA SER A 36 13.81 9.03 -8.23
C SER A 36 14.83 8.29 -7.36
N SER A 37 14.41 7.28 -6.59
CA SER A 37 15.30 6.56 -5.69
C SER A 37 16.16 5.54 -6.45
N GLU A 38 17.47 5.80 -6.51
CA GLU A 38 18.44 4.89 -7.15
C GLU A 38 18.61 3.57 -6.37
N LYS A 39 18.37 3.58 -5.05
CA LYS A 39 18.53 2.43 -4.16
C LYS A 39 17.19 1.95 -3.63
N SER A 40 17.15 0.67 -3.26
CA SER A 40 16.05 0.12 -2.47
C SER A 40 15.94 0.91 -1.16
N LEU A 41 14.81 1.59 -0.97
CA LEU A 41 14.48 2.28 0.28
C LEU A 41 14.10 1.26 1.34
N ASP A 42 14.72 1.27 2.51
CA ASP A 42 14.21 0.49 3.63
C ASP A 42 12.85 1.06 4.12
N GLY A 43 12.14 0.27 4.92
CA GLY A 43 10.80 0.62 5.39
C GLY A 43 10.76 1.88 6.24
N ASP A 44 11.77 2.09 7.09
CA ASP A 44 11.83 3.22 8.02
C ASP A 44 12.10 4.51 7.24
N THR A 45 13.10 4.51 6.36
CA THR A 45 13.42 5.67 5.50
C THR A 45 12.24 6.08 4.61
N LEU A 46 11.52 5.10 4.05
CA LEU A 46 10.33 5.39 3.25
C LEU A 46 9.25 6.06 4.10
N PHE A 47 8.96 5.53 5.29
CA PHE A 47 7.90 6.06 6.14
C PHE A 47 8.24 7.45 6.70
N GLU A 48 9.49 7.69 7.08
CA GLU A 48 9.99 9.02 7.44
C GLU A 48 9.73 10.01 6.31
N LYS A 49 10.05 9.62 5.06
CA LYS A 49 9.81 10.49 3.92
C LYS A 49 8.34 10.75 3.64
N LEU A 50 7.49 9.73 3.78
CA LEU A 50 6.04 9.90 3.64
C LEU A 50 5.48 10.86 4.69
N SER A 51 6.02 10.81 5.91
CA SER A 51 5.64 11.72 7.01
C SER A 51 6.05 13.17 6.74
N GLU A 52 7.13 13.40 5.98
CA GLU A 52 7.50 14.75 5.51
C GLU A 52 6.64 15.24 4.34
N ILE A 53 6.15 14.33 3.50
CA ILE A 53 5.36 14.66 2.30
C ILE A 53 3.91 15.00 2.66
N CYS A 54 3.35 14.30 3.64
CA CYS A 54 1.95 14.41 4.02
C CYS A 54 1.71 15.48 5.09
N GLU A 55 0.48 15.99 5.17
CA GLU A 55 0.12 16.97 6.21
C GLU A 55 -0.08 16.32 7.58
N ASN A 56 -0.35 15.01 7.60
CA ASN A 56 -0.56 14.25 8.82
C ASN A 56 -0.05 12.80 8.70
N ASN A 57 0.15 12.17 9.86
CA ASN A 57 0.66 10.80 9.94
C ASN A 57 -0.32 9.76 9.40
N PHE A 58 -1.63 10.02 9.48
CA PHE A 58 -2.64 9.09 8.98
C PHE A 58 -2.49 8.93 7.46
N GLU A 59 -2.40 10.03 6.71
CA GLU A 59 -2.13 10.01 5.27
C GLU A 59 -0.83 9.28 4.90
N ALA A 60 0.25 9.49 5.66
CA ALA A 60 1.51 8.78 5.44
C ALA A 60 1.34 7.26 5.62
N GLN A 61 0.57 6.83 6.63
CA GLN A 61 0.21 5.42 6.84
C GLN A 61 -0.66 4.89 5.70
N GLU A 62 -1.64 5.66 5.24
CA GLU A 62 -2.50 5.26 4.12
C GLU A 62 -1.69 5.05 2.84
N ILE A 63 -0.75 5.94 2.52
CA ILE A 63 0.14 5.76 1.36
C ILE A 63 1.00 4.51 1.55
N TYR A 64 1.61 4.35 2.73
CA TYR A 64 2.48 3.21 3.02
C TYR A 64 1.75 1.87 2.85
N LEU A 65 0.49 1.79 3.30
CA LEU A 65 -0.34 0.59 3.23
C LEU A 65 -0.91 0.35 1.83
N PHE A 66 -1.56 1.35 1.25
CA PHE A 66 -2.41 1.17 0.08
C PHE A 66 -1.70 1.39 -1.25
N LEU A 67 -0.61 2.17 -1.31
CA LEU A 67 0.11 2.39 -2.56
C LEU A 67 0.69 1.08 -3.14
N PRO A 68 1.35 0.21 -2.35
CA PRO A 68 1.79 -1.09 -2.85
C PRO A 68 0.65 -1.97 -3.34
N ILE A 69 -0.48 -1.97 -2.63
CA ILE A 69 -1.68 -2.75 -2.99
C ILE A 69 -2.29 -2.27 -4.32
N ALA A 70 -2.38 -0.95 -4.52
CA ALA A 70 -2.85 -0.39 -5.78
C ALA A 70 -1.94 -0.79 -6.94
N PHE A 71 -0.62 -0.67 -6.76
CA PHE A 71 0.36 -1.00 -7.81
C PHE A 71 0.38 -2.49 -8.16
N VAL A 72 0.31 -3.41 -7.19
CA VAL A 72 0.28 -4.84 -7.51
C VAL A 72 -0.99 -5.23 -8.26
N ARG A 73 -2.13 -4.62 -7.92
CA ARG A 73 -3.41 -4.85 -8.61
C ARG A 73 -3.37 -4.36 -10.06
N LEU A 74 -2.78 -3.20 -10.30
CA LEU A 74 -2.56 -2.67 -11.66
C LEU A 74 -1.55 -3.51 -12.45
N PHE A 75 -0.50 -4.02 -11.78
CA PHE A 75 0.54 -4.83 -12.41
C PHE A 75 0.06 -6.23 -12.79
N LEU A 76 -0.88 -6.80 -12.03
CA LEU A 76 -1.42 -8.14 -12.23
C LEU A 76 -2.95 -8.09 -12.40
N PRO A 77 -3.46 -7.50 -13.50
CA PRO A 77 -4.89 -7.26 -13.69
C PRO A 77 -5.70 -8.54 -13.93
N LYS A 78 -5.03 -9.67 -14.17
CA LYS A 78 -5.66 -10.98 -14.39
C LYS A 78 -5.89 -11.77 -13.11
N VAL A 79 -5.32 -11.33 -11.98
CA VAL A 79 -5.56 -11.96 -10.68
C VAL A 79 -6.97 -11.60 -10.22
N ASN A 80 -7.68 -12.58 -9.66
CA ASN A 80 -9.00 -12.35 -9.09
C ASN A 80 -8.88 -11.71 -7.69
N TRP A 81 -8.76 -10.39 -7.67
CA TRP A 81 -8.58 -9.61 -6.45
C TRP A 81 -9.85 -9.50 -5.62
N SER A 82 -9.71 -9.61 -4.29
CA SER A 82 -10.82 -9.30 -3.38
C SER A 82 -11.19 -7.82 -3.44
N TYR A 83 -12.49 -7.53 -3.49
CA TYR A 83 -13.05 -6.18 -3.37
C TYR A 83 -13.03 -5.65 -1.94
N THR A 84 -12.75 -6.53 -0.98
CA THR A 84 -12.78 -6.26 0.46
C THR A 84 -11.48 -6.64 1.14
N TYR A 85 -11.22 -6.00 2.27
CA TYR A 85 -10.12 -6.28 3.18
C TYR A 85 -10.64 -6.28 4.62
N ASN A 86 -9.91 -6.96 5.50
CA ASN A 86 -10.18 -6.97 6.93
C ASN A 86 -9.28 -5.93 7.59
N GLU A 87 -9.84 -5.12 8.47
CA GLU A 87 -9.11 -4.19 9.33
C GLU A 87 -9.24 -4.66 10.78
N ILE A 88 -8.11 -4.93 11.42
CA ILE A 88 -8.03 -5.30 12.82
C ILE A 88 -7.53 -4.07 13.58
N ASP A 89 -8.34 -3.56 14.50
CA ASP A 89 -7.96 -2.44 15.36
C ASP A 89 -7.03 -2.87 16.50
N SER A 90 -6.53 -1.89 17.26
CA SER A 90 -5.64 -2.11 18.41
C SER A 90 -6.25 -2.97 19.52
N ASN A 91 -7.57 -3.16 19.54
CA ASN A 91 -8.30 -4.01 20.49
C ASN A 91 -8.52 -5.43 19.93
N GLY A 92 -8.03 -5.73 18.73
CA GLY A 92 -8.23 -7.00 18.04
C GLY A 92 -9.61 -7.13 17.40
N LYS A 93 -10.41 -6.05 17.33
CA LYS A 93 -11.70 -6.10 16.66
C LYS A 93 -11.49 -6.06 15.16
N GLU A 94 -11.97 -7.11 14.50
CA GLU A 94 -11.96 -7.21 13.05
C GLU A 94 -13.20 -6.55 12.44
N THR A 95 -12.98 -5.72 11.42
CA THR A 95 -14.03 -5.12 10.60
C THR A 95 -13.72 -5.32 9.13
N LYS A 96 -14.73 -5.80 8.38
CA LYS A 96 -14.61 -5.97 6.94
C LYS A 96 -14.94 -4.64 6.24
N LYS A 97 -14.04 -4.18 5.37
CA LYS A 97 -14.17 -2.94 4.60
C LYS A 97 -14.06 -3.23 3.11
N ALA A 98 -14.73 -2.43 2.30
CA ALA A 98 -14.62 -2.48 0.84
C ALA A 98 -13.65 -1.43 0.35
N PHE A 99 -12.74 -1.78 -0.56
CA PHE A 99 -11.78 -0.86 -1.13
C PHE A 99 -12.46 0.33 -1.83
N GLU A 100 -13.62 0.10 -2.47
CA GLU A 100 -14.44 1.14 -3.10
C GLU A 100 -14.95 2.21 -2.13
N ASN A 101 -15.14 1.84 -0.86
CA ASN A 101 -15.65 2.73 0.18
C ASN A 101 -14.54 3.36 1.05
N THR A 102 -13.27 3.05 0.76
CA THR A 102 -12.11 3.60 1.46
C THR A 102 -11.57 4.79 0.69
N GLU A 103 -11.89 6.02 1.15
CA GLU A 103 -11.56 7.29 0.47
C GLU A 103 -10.07 7.39 0.10
N SER A 104 -9.19 7.09 1.05
CA SER A 104 -7.73 7.12 0.84
C SER A 104 -7.30 6.18 -0.29
N TYR A 105 -7.81 4.96 -0.31
CA TYR A 105 -7.52 3.97 -1.34
C TYR A 105 -8.01 4.43 -2.71
N GLN A 106 -9.20 5.04 -2.81
CA GLN A 106 -9.72 5.56 -4.07
C GLN A 106 -8.82 6.67 -4.65
N ILE A 107 -8.37 7.59 -3.80
CA ILE A 107 -7.44 8.66 -4.22
C ILE A 107 -6.10 8.06 -4.65
N ILE A 108 -5.57 7.11 -3.88
CA ILE A 108 -4.31 6.42 -4.21
C ILE A 108 -4.43 5.67 -5.55
N LEU A 109 -5.52 4.95 -5.77
CA LEU A 109 -5.76 4.21 -7.01
C LEU A 109 -5.80 5.15 -8.21
N GLN A 110 -6.57 6.23 -8.13
CA GLN A 110 -6.68 7.22 -9.21
C GLN A 110 -5.33 7.83 -9.59
N VAL A 111 -4.52 8.21 -8.60
CA VAL A 111 -3.17 8.75 -8.85
C VAL A 111 -2.26 7.65 -9.40
N SER A 112 -2.34 6.44 -8.86
CA SER A 112 -1.53 5.30 -9.33
C SER A 112 -1.80 4.99 -10.80
N GLU A 113 -3.07 4.95 -11.23
CA GLU A 113 -3.47 4.73 -12.63
C GLU A 113 -2.87 5.78 -13.58
N LYS A 114 -2.92 7.07 -13.19
CA LYS A 114 -2.35 8.18 -13.97
C LYS A 114 -0.85 8.05 -14.19
N HIS A 115 -0.12 7.49 -13.21
CA HIS A 115 1.34 7.36 -13.26
C HIS A 115 1.79 6.02 -13.82
N PHE A 116 1.03 4.94 -13.63
CA PHE A 116 1.44 3.58 -13.91
C PHE A 116 2.04 3.38 -15.32
N GLN A 117 1.42 3.97 -16.34
CA GLN A 117 1.88 3.86 -17.74
C GLN A 117 3.15 4.66 -18.06
N LYS A 118 3.52 5.62 -17.21
CA LYS A 118 4.69 6.49 -17.40
C LYS A 118 5.92 6.00 -16.63
N LEU A 119 5.72 5.13 -15.64
CA LEU A 119 6.76 4.63 -14.77
C LEU A 119 7.53 3.49 -15.42
N SER A 120 8.80 3.37 -15.05
CA SER A 120 9.60 2.21 -15.43
C SER A 120 9.07 0.93 -14.77
N ARG A 121 9.30 -0.22 -15.41
CA ARG A 121 8.98 -1.52 -14.81
C ARG A 121 9.69 -1.72 -13.47
N GLU A 122 10.91 -1.23 -13.35
CA GLU A 122 11.67 -1.27 -12.10
C GLU A 122 10.96 -0.51 -10.98
N THR A 123 10.48 0.71 -11.26
CA THR A 123 9.73 1.52 -10.30
C THR A 123 8.42 0.84 -9.90
N ILE A 124 7.69 0.29 -10.87
CA ILE A 124 6.46 -0.48 -10.59
C ILE A 124 6.77 -1.63 -9.62
N ILE A 125 7.85 -2.37 -9.84
CA ILE A 125 8.27 -3.47 -8.95
C ILE A 125 8.74 -2.94 -7.59
N LYS A 126 9.46 -1.80 -7.52
CA LYS A 126 9.87 -1.17 -6.25
C LYS A 126 8.67 -0.80 -5.37
N ILE A 127 7.55 -0.40 -5.98
CA ILE A 127 6.32 -0.05 -5.26
C ILE A 127 5.51 -1.32 -4.95
N ALA A 128 5.15 -2.10 -5.97
CA ALA A 128 4.33 -3.31 -5.83
C ALA A 128 4.97 -4.36 -4.91
N GLY A 129 6.30 -4.49 -4.96
CA GLY A 129 7.08 -5.45 -4.16
C GLY A 129 7.00 -5.23 -2.65
N ARG A 130 6.47 -4.09 -2.21
CA ARG A 130 6.21 -3.82 -0.79
C ARG A 130 4.87 -4.37 -0.31
N SER A 131 3.99 -4.81 -1.22
CA SER A 131 2.71 -5.42 -0.85
C SER A 131 2.92 -6.85 -0.36
N ALA A 132 2.14 -7.28 0.63
CA ALA A 132 2.15 -8.66 1.09
C ALA A 132 1.73 -9.61 -0.04
N GLU A 133 0.76 -9.18 -0.85
CA GLU A 133 0.20 -9.92 -1.96
C GLU A 133 1.25 -10.20 -3.04
N PHE A 134 2.04 -9.20 -3.43
CA PHE A 134 3.13 -9.41 -4.40
C PHE A 134 4.12 -10.45 -3.88
N ASN A 135 4.52 -10.36 -2.61
CA ASN A 135 5.51 -11.26 -2.04
C ASN A 135 5.00 -12.71 -2.00
N VAL A 136 3.75 -12.91 -1.58
CA VAL A 136 3.11 -14.25 -1.56
C VAL A 136 2.97 -14.80 -2.98
N MET A 137 2.48 -14.00 -3.93
CA MET A 137 2.33 -14.45 -5.32
C MET A 137 3.66 -14.77 -5.99
N ASN A 138 4.68 -13.92 -5.77
CA ASN A 138 6.00 -14.15 -6.31
C ASN A 138 6.57 -15.48 -5.80
N GLN A 139 6.40 -15.78 -4.51
CA GLN A 139 6.81 -17.06 -3.94
C GLN A 139 6.03 -18.24 -4.55
N LEU A 140 4.70 -18.15 -4.64
CA LEU A 140 3.87 -19.21 -5.23
C LEU A 140 4.23 -19.52 -6.69
N LEU A 141 4.49 -18.49 -7.50
CA LEU A 141 4.86 -18.63 -8.91
C LEU A 141 6.28 -19.19 -9.09
N LEU A 142 7.21 -18.83 -8.20
CA LEU A 142 8.56 -19.40 -8.20
C LEU A 142 8.54 -20.90 -7.83
N ASP A 143 7.71 -21.27 -6.87
CA ASP A 143 7.57 -22.66 -6.41
C ASP A 143 6.81 -23.54 -7.42
N ASN A 144 5.95 -22.94 -8.26
CA ASN A 144 5.09 -23.65 -9.20
C ASN A 144 5.25 -23.12 -10.64
N LYS A 145 6.21 -23.66 -11.38
CA LYS A 145 6.55 -23.21 -12.76
C LYS A 145 5.40 -23.26 -13.79
N ASN A 146 4.35 -24.04 -13.52
CA ASN A 146 3.18 -24.15 -14.40
C ASN A 146 1.98 -23.31 -13.91
N ALA A 147 2.07 -22.72 -12.71
CA ALA A 147 1.00 -21.89 -12.18
C ALA A 147 0.94 -20.58 -12.96
N LYS A 148 -0.28 -20.16 -13.30
CA LYS A 148 -0.52 -18.87 -13.95
C LYS A 148 -1.09 -17.88 -12.93
N PRO A 149 -0.85 -16.56 -13.10
CA PRO A 149 -1.42 -15.55 -12.21
C PRO A 149 -2.95 -15.65 -12.05
N GLU A 150 -3.67 -15.98 -13.13
CA GLU A 150 -5.13 -16.16 -13.12
C GLU A 150 -5.61 -17.34 -12.26
N ASP A 151 -4.74 -18.32 -11.96
CA ASP A 151 -5.08 -19.48 -11.13
C ASP A 151 -4.91 -19.17 -9.63
N ILE A 152 -4.27 -18.05 -9.30
CA ILE A 152 -4.01 -17.65 -7.92
C ILE A 152 -5.29 -17.11 -7.28
N LYS A 153 -5.65 -17.70 -6.14
CA LYS A 153 -6.69 -17.19 -5.25
C LYS A 153 -6.05 -16.73 -3.95
N LEU A 154 -6.16 -15.44 -3.67
CA LEU A 154 -5.73 -14.85 -2.40
C LEU A 154 -6.92 -14.79 -1.44
N SER A 155 -6.64 -15.00 -0.15
CA SER A 155 -7.57 -14.57 0.89
C SER A 155 -7.69 -13.05 0.91
N GLU A 156 -8.65 -12.53 1.65
CA GLU A 156 -8.77 -11.10 1.88
C GLU A 156 -7.50 -10.57 2.57
N THR A 157 -7.06 -9.39 2.15
CA THR A 157 -5.95 -8.68 2.79
C THR A 157 -6.36 -8.32 4.20
N THR A 158 -5.49 -8.56 5.18
CA THR A 158 -5.68 -8.11 6.57
C THR A 158 -4.73 -6.95 6.85
N ILE A 159 -5.30 -5.82 7.26
CA ILE A 159 -4.59 -4.61 7.70
C ILE A 159 -4.71 -4.53 9.21
N ILE A 160 -3.58 -4.34 9.89
CA ILE A 160 -3.52 -4.21 11.36
C ILE A 160 -3.19 -2.75 11.68
N ARG A 161 -4.00 -2.12 12.54
CA ARG A 161 -3.87 -0.72 12.97
C ARG A 161 -3.77 -0.58 14.48
#